data_AF-A0A6P9B2Z8-F1
#
_entry.id   AF-A0A6P9B2Z8-F1
#
_cell.length_a   1.000
_cell.length_b   1.000
_cell.length_c   1.000
_cell.angle_alpha   90.00
_cell.angle_beta   90.00
_cell.angle_gamma   90.00
#
_symmetry.space_group_name_H-M   'P 1'
#
loop_
_entity.id
_entity.type
_entity.pdbx_description
1 polymer ?
#
loop_
_entity_poly.entity_id
_entity_poly.type
_entity_poly.pdbx_seq_one_letter_code
_entity_poly.pdbx_strand_id
1 'polypeptide(L)'
;MSGLLVGAMVLGPLSDWYGRRPIALLSLFFEGVSGVAVAFAPSFYLYCGLRFLLGAALSGITISSTALCTEWVGIAYRPHTIITGHVSFALGQMILAGLAYGLRDWRHLQIAGSAPIFVFFFYI
;
A
#
# COMPACT_ATOMS: atom_id res chain seq x y z
N MET A 1 10.66 6.94 -5.46
CA MET A 1 10.24 7.97 -4.49
C MET A 1 9.29 8.99 -5.09
N SER A 2 9.44 9.38 -6.36
CA SER A 2 8.49 10.27 -7.06
C SER A 2 7.03 9.78 -7.01
N GLY A 3 6.79 8.48 -7.16
CA GLY A 3 5.44 7.91 -7.08
C GLY A 3 4.72 8.16 -5.76
N LEU A 4 5.42 8.02 -4.63
CA LEU A 4 4.86 8.32 -3.29
C LEU A 4 4.50 9.79 -3.14
N LEU A 5 5.36 10.69 -3.62
CA LEU A 5 5.14 12.14 -3.57
C LEU A 5 3.90 12.54 -4.38
N VAL A 6 3.83 12.08 -5.62
CA VAL A 6 2.69 12.37 -6.51
C VAL A 6 1.41 11.74 -5.98
N GLY A 7 1.47 10.49 -5.51
CA GLY A 7 0.32 9.84 -4.91
C GLY A 7 -0.18 10.58 -3.66
N ALA A 8 0.71 11.06 -2.79
CA ALA A 8 0.31 11.81 -1.60
C ALA A 8 -0.35 13.16 -1.97
N MET A 9 0.21 13.86 -2.96
CA MET A 9 -0.34 15.14 -3.43
C MET A 9 -1.68 15.00 -4.14
N VAL A 10 -1.91 13.89 -4.84
CA VAL A 10 -3.14 13.68 -5.62
C VAL A 10 -4.19 12.93 -4.83
N LEU A 11 -3.87 11.76 -4.28
CA LEU A 11 -4.82 10.89 -3.58
C LEU A 11 -5.20 11.42 -2.20
N GLY A 12 -4.36 12.25 -1.57
CA GLY A 12 -4.69 12.90 -0.31
C GLY A 12 -5.93 13.81 -0.42
N PRO A 13 -5.85 14.91 -1.18
CA PRO A 13 -7.00 15.81 -1.38
C PRO A 13 -8.21 15.10 -2.00
N LEU A 14 -7.97 14.14 -2.90
CA LEU A 14 -9.03 13.35 -3.49
C LEU A 14 -9.80 12.57 -2.42
N SER A 15 -9.09 11.99 -1.44
CA SER A 15 -9.66 11.22 -0.31
C SER A 15 -10.61 12.06 0.53
N ASP A 16 -10.29 13.33 0.71
CA ASP A 16 -11.13 14.27 1.44
C ASP A 16 -12.36 14.73 0.62
N TRP A 17 -12.31 14.69 -0.72
CA TRP A 17 -13.41 15.14 -1.59
C TRP A 17 -14.43 14.05 -1.92
N TYR A 18 -13.96 12.86 -2.29
CA TYR A 18 -14.82 11.73 -2.72
C TYR A 18 -15.13 10.74 -1.59
N GLY A 19 -14.52 10.94 -0.42
CA GLY A 19 -14.65 10.07 0.74
C GLY A 19 -13.50 9.07 0.85
N ARG A 20 -13.18 8.75 2.11
CA ARG A 20 -11.95 8.01 2.47
C ARG A 20 -12.01 6.53 2.08
N ARG A 21 -13.18 5.89 2.19
CA ARG A 21 -13.39 4.47 1.86
C ARG A 21 -13.23 4.15 0.36
N PRO A 22 -13.90 4.85 -0.60
CA PRO A 22 -13.75 4.53 -2.02
C PRO A 22 -12.32 4.74 -2.53
N ILE A 23 -11.60 5.74 -1.98
CA ILE A 23 -10.22 6.01 -2.39
C ILE A 23 -9.22 5.04 -1.79
N ALA A 24 -9.46 4.56 -0.57
CA ALA A 24 -8.72 3.43 -0.02
C ALA A 24 -8.88 2.18 -0.89
N LEU A 25 -10.11 1.84 -1.28
CA LEU A 25 -10.41 0.71 -2.17
C LEU A 25 -9.77 0.84 -3.55
N LEU A 26 -9.87 2.02 -4.17
CA LEU A 26 -9.25 2.30 -5.46
C LEU A 26 -7.72 2.16 -5.40
N SER A 27 -7.11 2.68 -4.32
CA SER A 27 -5.67 2.58 -4.12
C SER A 27 -5.25 1.11 -3.89
N LEU A 28 -6.03 0.34 -3.13
CA LEU A 28 -5.80 -1.10 -2.92
C LEU A 28 -5.85 -1.88 -4.24
N PHE A 29 -6.82 -1.56 -5.10
CA PHE A 29 -6.95 -2.14 -6.42
C PHE A 29 -5.72 -1.84 -7.30
N PHE A 30 -5.29 -0.58 -7.36
CA PHE A 30 -4.11 -0.20 -8.12
C PHE A 30 -2.83 -0.84 -7.57
N GLU A 31 -2.70 -0.98 -6.25
CA GLU A 31 -1.56 -1.68 -5.64
C GLU A 31 -1.53 -3.15 -6.06
N GLY A 32 -2.66 -3.86 -5.95
CA GLY A 32 -2.73 -5.28 -6.31
C GLY A 32 -2.46 -5.53 -7.80
N VAL A 33 -3.08 -4.75 -8.68
CA VAL A 33 -2.87 -4.87 -10.13
C VAL A 33 -1.43 -4.54 -10.51
N SER A 34 -0.87 -3.44 -9.98
CA SER A 34 0.50 -3.06 -10.30
C SER A 34 1.53 -4.04 -9.71
N GLY A 35 1.33 -4.56 -8.50
CA GLY A 35 2.22 -5.55 -7.88
C GLY A 35 2.32 -6.84 -8.69
N VAL A 36 1.18 -7.38 -9.15
CA VAL A 36 1.20 -8.57 -10.03
C VAL A 36 1.80 -8.24 -11.38
N ALA A 37 1.42 -7.10 -11.98
CA ALA A 37 1.94 -6.70 -13.29
C ALA A 37 3.46 -6.49 -13.29
N VAL A 38 4.06 -6.03 -12.18
CA VAL A 38 5.52 -5.87 -12.04
C VAL A 38 6.24 -7.20 -12.20
N ALA A 39 5.67 -8.31 -11.72
CA ALA A 39 6.28 -9.63 -11.84
C ALA A 39 6.40 -10.09 -13.30
N PHE A 40 5.48 -9.65 -14.17
CA PHE A 40 5.43 -10.01 -15.59
C PHE A 40 6.06 -8.96 -16.52
N ALA A 41 6.61 -7.86 -16.00
CA ALA A 41 7.14 -6.79 -16.83
C ALA A 41 8.32 -7.27 -17.70
N PRO A 42 8.23 -7.17 -19.04
CA PRO A 42 9.29 -7.60 -19.96
C PRO A 42 10.31 -6.47 -20.27
N SER A 43 9.98 -5.22 -19.95
CA SER A 43 10.78 -4.03 -20.26
C SER A 43 11.02 -3.17 -19.02
N PHE A 44 12.20 -2.56 -18.94
CA PHE A 44 12.61 -1.68 -17.84
C PHE A 44 11.69 -0.47 -17.69
N TYR A 45 11.25 0.14 -18.79
CA TYR A 45 10.36 1.30 -18.76
C TYR A 45 8.98 0.95 -18.17
N LEU A 46 8.43 -0.21 -18.54
CA LEU A 46 7.18 -0.73 -17.97
C LEU A 46 7.35 -1.03 -16.48
N TYR A 47 8.48 -1.65 -16.09
CA TYR A 47 8.80 -1.89 -14.69
C TYR A 47 8.83 -0.58 -13.88
N CYS A 48 9.48 0.47 -14.39
CA CYS A 48 9.53 1.78 -13.74
C CYS A 48 8.14 2.42 -13.62
N GLY A 49 7.32 2.37 -14.67
CA GLY A 49 5.96 2.92 -14.65
C GLY A 49 5.07 2.19 -13.63
N LEU A 50 5.12 0.86 -13.59
CA LEU A 50 4.36 0.07 -12.63
C LEU A 50 4.84 0.29 -11.19
N ARG A 51 6.15 0.39 -10.95
CA ARG A 51 6.72 0.78 -9.64
C ARG A 51 6.29 2.17 -9.20
N PHE A 52 6.13 3.09 -10.14
CA PHE A 52 5.64 4.44 -9.86
C PHE A 52 4.18 4.39 -9.40
N LEU A 53 3.32 3.65 -10.12
CA LEU A 53 1.92 3.43 -9.76
C LEU A 53 1.79 2.74 -8.40
N LEU A 54 2.59 1.69 -8.14
CA LEU A 54 2.64 1.01 -6.84
C LEU A 54 2.96 2.00 -5.70
N GLY A 55 3.96 2.86 -5.91
CA GLY A 55 4.33 3.90 -4.94
C GLY A 55 3.22 4.92 -4.71
N ALA A 56 2.51 5.32 -5.76
CA ALA A 56 1.37 6.23 -5.65
C ALA A 56 0.22 5.58 -4.86
N ALA A 57 -0.13 4.33 -5.17
CA ALA A 57 -1.16 3.57 -4.48
C ALA A 57 -0.85 3.40 -2.99
N LEU A 58 0.39 3.01 -2.64
CA LEU A 58 0.85 2.89 -1.25
C LEU A 58 0.65 4.17 -0.44
N SER A 59 0.94 5.33 -1.04
CA SER A 59 0.73 6.62 -0.37
C SER A 59 -0.76 6.91 -0.12
N GLY A 60 -1.63 6.60 -1.09
CA GLY A 60 -3.08 6.80 -0.96
C GLY A 60 -3.69 5.92 0.12
N ILE A 61 -3.22 4.66 0.24
CA ILE A 61 -3.63 3.74 1.30
C ILE A 61 -3.16 4.25 2.66
N THR A 62 -1.90 4.69 2.78
CA THR A 62 -1.35 5.18 4.04
C THR A 62 -2.12 6.40 4.54
N ILE A 63 -2.39 7.37 3.66
CA ILE A 63 -3.14 8.57 4.02
C ILE A 63 -4.58 8.20 4.39
N SER A 64 -5.28 7.46 3.55
CA SER A 64 -6.69 7.13 3.80
C SER A 64 -6.86 6.26 5.05
N SER A 65 -5.98 5.27 5.26
CA SER A 65 -6.03 4.36 6.42
C SER A 65 -5.76 5.08 7.74
N THR A 66 -4.71 5.91 7.80
CA THR A 66 -4.42 6.71 9.01
C THR A 66 -5.56 7.67 9.35
N ALA A 67 -6.19 8.23 8.33
CA ALA A 67 -7.30 9.15 8.48
C ALA A 67 -8.60 8.42 8.95
N LEU A 68 -8.91 7.24 8.39
CA LEU A 68 -9.99 6.37 8.86
C LEU A 68 -9.79 5.89 10.31
N CYS A 69 -8.58 5.45 10.67
CA CYS A 69 -8.29 5.02 12.05
C CYS A 69 -8.52 6.12 13.07
N THR A 70 -8.19 7.36 12.73
CA THR A 70 -8.36 8.53 13.63
C THR A 70 -9.80 9.04 13.68
N GLU A 71 -10.64 8.72 12.69
CA GLU A 71 -12.08 8.98 12.69
C GLU A 71 -12.87 7.97 13.52
N TRP A 72 -12.47 6.70 13.50
CA TRP A 72 -13.19 5.62 14.19
C TRP A 72 -12.96 5.63 15.71
N VAL A 73 -11.94 6.36 16.15
CA VAL A 73 -11.46 6.32 17.53
C VAL A 73 -11.52 7.71 18.17
N GLY A 74 -12.03 7.77 19.41
CA GLY A 74 -12.12 9.00 20.18
C GLY A 74 -10.75 9.67 20.39
N ILE A 75 -10.75 10.99 20.59
CA ILE A 75 -9.54 11.84 20.64
C ILE A 75 -8.44 11.28 21.56
N ALA A 76 -8.82 10.72 22.72
CA ALA A 76 -7.90 10.18 23.71
C ALA A 76 -7.11 8.94 23.24
N TYR A 77 -7.65 8.15 22.31
CA TYR A 77 -7.07 6.87 21.88
C TYR A 77 -6.39 6.95 20.50
N ARG A 78 -6.46 8.10 19.82
CA ARG A 78 -5.79 8.33 18.52
C ARG A 78 -4.29 7.98 18.52
N PRO A 79 -3.48 8.39 19.51
CA PRO A 79 -2.05 8.10 19.49
C PRO A 79 -1.79 6.59 19.56
N HIS A 80 -2.56 5.87 20.38
CA HIS A 80 -2.46 4.42 20.50
C HIS A 80 -2.73 3.72 19.17
N THR A 81 -3.80 4.09 18.46
CA THR A 81 -4.12 3.48 17.16
C THR A 81 -3.03 3.70 16.11
N ILE A 82 -2.44 4.90 16.07
CA ILE A 82 -1.36 5.23 15.13
C ILE A 82 -0.10 4.42 15.46
N ILE A 83 0.26 4.33 16.75
CA ILE A 83 1.42 3.54 17.19
C ILE A 83 1.24 2.06 16.85
N THR A 84 0.06 1.49 17.11
CA THR A 84 -0.23 0.09 16.75
C THR A 84 -0.08 -0.12 15.24
N GLY A 85 -0.57 0.81 14.41
CA GLY A 85 -0.38 0.76 12.96
C GLY A 85 1.10 0.77 12.54
N HIS A 86 1.94 1.61 13.15
CA HIS A 86 3.37 1.63 12.87
C HIS A 86 4.08 0.34 13.33
N VAL A 87 3.69 -0.24 14.46
CA VAL A 87 4.23 -1.52 14.92
C VAL A 87 3.86 -2.64 13.93
N SER A 88 2.61 -2.69 13.46
CA SER A 88 2.18 -3.63 12.43
C SER A 88 2.96 -3.45 11.13
N PHE A 89 3.23 -2.21 10.71
CA PHE A 89 4.07 -1.94 9.53
C PHE A 89 5.51 -2.45 9.70
N ALA A 90 6.13 -2.19 10.86
CA ALA A 90 7.47 -2.68 11.17
C ALA A 90 7.54 -4.21 11.16
N LEU A 91 6.56 -4.89 11.75
CA LEU A 91 6.44 -6.35 11.70
C LEU A 91 6.31 -6.86 10.26
N GLY A 92 5.50 -6.18 9.43
CA GLY A 92 5.38 -6.50 8.00
C GLY A 92 6.71 -6.40 7.26
N GLN A 93 7.51 -5.36 7.53
CA GLN A 93 8.86 -5.22 6.96
C GLN A 93 9.82 -6.34 7.43
N MET A 94 9.74 -6.75 8.69
CA MET A 94 10.55 -7.86 9.21
C MET A 94 10.19 -9.20 8.54
N ILE A 95 8.89 -9.47 8.36
CA ILE A 95 8.41 -10.67 7.64
C ILE A 95 8.89 -10.63 6.19
N LEU A 96 8.78 -9.48 5.53
CA LEU A 96 9.24 -9.30 4.15
C LEU A 96 10.76 -9.55 4.04
N ALA A 97 11.56 -9.08 5.00
CA ALA A 97 13.00 -9.35 5.04
C ALA A 97 13.30 -10.85 5.22
N GLY A 98 12.53 -11.54 6.08
CA GLY A 98 12.62 -13.00 6.24
C GLY A 98 12.28 -13.76 4.94
N LEU A 99 11.20 -13.36 4.26
CA LEU A 99 10.83 -13.90 2.96
C LEU A 99 11.89 -13.63 1.89
N ALA A 100 12.52 -12.46 1.92
CA ALA A 100 13.61 -12.10 1.00
C ALA A 100 14.85 -12.98 1.19
N TYR A 101 15.10 -13.45 2.42
CA TYR A 101 16.18 -14.40 2.68
C TYR A 101 15.89 -15.78 2.08
N GLY A 102 14.62 -16.23 2.14
CA GLY A 102 14.19 -17.52 1.58
C GLY A 102 14.00 -17.52 0.05
N LEU A 103 13.49 -16.42 -0.51
CA LEU A 103 13.19 -16.28 -1.94
C LEU A 103 14.16 -15.27 -2.58
N ARG A 104 15.24 -15.79 -3.17
CA ARG A 104 16.23 -14.96 -3.90
C ARG A 104 15.73 -14.43 -5.25
N ASP A 105 14.69 -15.05 -5.82
CA ASP A 105 14.09 -14.57 -7.06
C ASP A 105 13.14 -13.39 -6.80
N TRP A 106 13.50 -12.23 -7.34
CA TRP A 106 12.74 -10.98 -7.17
C TRP A 106 11.29 -11.07 -7.68
N ARG A 107 11.01 -11.92 -8.68
CA ARG A 107 9.65 -12.16 -9.21
C ARG A 107 8.78 -12.92 -8.23
N HIS A 108 9.31 -13.99 -7.64
CA HIS A 108 8.59 -14.80 -6.65
C HIS A 108 8.34 -13.97 -5.37
N LEU A 109 9.29 -13.15 -4.98
CA LEU A 109 9.15 -12.23 -3.85
C LEU A 109 8.06 -11.17 -4.10
N GLN A 110 8.01 -10.58 -5.30
CA GLN A 110 6.95 -9.66 -5.72
C GLN A 110 5.55 -10.30 -5.62
N ILE A 111 5.39 -11.52 -6.15
CA ILE A 111 4.11 -12.24 -6.11
C ILE A 111 3.73 -12.60 -4.66
N ALA A 112 4.67 -13.14 -3.88
CA ALA A 112 4.45 -13.49 -2.48
C ALA A 112 4.07 -12.27 -1.64
N GLY A 113 4.69 -11.11 -1.88
CA GLY A 113 4.36 -9.85 -1.22
C GLY A 113 3.03 -9.24 -1.65
N SER A 114 2.57 -9.52 -2.87
CA SER A 114 1.30 -9.01 -3.40
C SER A 114 0.08 -9.87 -3.00
N ALA A 115 0.29 -11.14 -2.68
CA ALA A 115 -0.77 -12.08 -2.32
C ALA A 115 -1.67 -11.64 -1.13
N PRO A 116 -1.14 -11.06 -0.03
CA PRO A 116 -1.96 -10.61 1.09
C PRO A 116 -2.94 -9.50 0.70
N ILE A 117 -2.57 -8.65 -0.26
CA ILE A 117 -3.39 -7.50 -0.70
C ILE A 117 -4.70 -7.97 -1.34
N PHE A 118 -4.67 -9.07 -2.10
CA PHE A 118 -5.88 -9.66 -2.66
C PHE A 118 -6.80 -10.23 -1.58
N VAL A 119 -6.25 -10.82 -0.52
CA VAL A 119 -7.05 -11.32 0.61
C VAL A 119 -7.75 -10.17 1.33
N PHE A 120 -7.06 -9.04 1.53
CA PHE A 120 -7.65 -7.85 2.14
C PHE A 120 -8.69 -7.17 1.25
N PHE A 121 -8.52 -7.18 -0.08
CA PHE A 121 -9.49 -6.62 -1.01
C PHE A 121 -10.87 -7.29 -0.93
N PHE A 122 -10.92 -8.61 -0.69
CA PHE A 122 -12.19 -9.34 -0.54
C PHE A 122 -12.83 -9.18 0.85
N TYR A 123 -12.11 -8.66 1.84
CA TYR A 123 -12.59 -8.53 3.22
C TYR A 123 -13.24 -7.16 3.52
N ILE A 124 -13.00 -6.12 2.69
CA ILE A 124 -13.48 -4.73 2.86
C ILE A 124 -14.73 -4.45 2.01
#